data_AF-A0A1J5WDJ4-F1
#
_entry.id   AF-A0A1J5WDJ4-F1
#
_cell.length_a   1.000
_cell.length_b   1.000
_cell.length_c   1.000
_cell.angle_alpha   90.00
_cell.angle_beta   90.00
_cell.angle_gamma   90.00
#
_symmetry.space_group_name_H-M   'P 1'
#
loop_
_entity.id
_entity.type
_entity.pdbx_description
1 polymer ?
#
loop_
_entity_poly.entity_id
_entity_poly.type
_entity_poly.pdbx_seq_one_letter_code
_entity_poly.pdbx_strand_id
1 'polypeptide(L)'
;GYVCLKKKHLSEIKNKDTGRVICIVCHEEAKPEDFVSPLCRQMHFVLCRECIEYLKKRTNKKEVFCPYCKEKKSDKAYQEEILGAVLSLMSQHTTSLELRTDTEVETVTRLTRETNVILSNTTISDALFFRLMARAVVEIRNRISLVGHDDTLDWCIGELDWRTKKQARICFDNYTNQEMNQIHENIETIPRRSIQINAGEIHAVGDGVYFLLKAWAGAGECSLDLFLRTSKKEHIEGFLEEENSSLWVGKVKTLKLEGYAVEILPKLWINEENVMKELALTADEAEHITEILKTENNSVWVGRVKSLKLKWISIQTLPKLRIHEENVMKEFCLSVCDVRYITEILKTNNNSIWVER
;
A
#
# COMPACT_ATOMS: atom_id res chain seq x y z
N GLY A 1 18.52 -6.38 -5.66
CA GLY A 1 17.68 -6.97 -6.71
C GLY A 1 17.96 -6.26 -8.01
N TYR A 2 18.04 -6.97 -9.13
CA TYR A 2 18.37 -6.40 -10.43
C TYR A 2 17.11 -5.86 -11.12
N VAL A 3 17.19 -4.65 -11.68
CA VAL A 3 16.12 -4.05 -12.48
C VAL A 3 16.53 -4.13 -13.95
N CYS A 4 15.62 -4.59 -14.81
CA CYS A 4 15.90 -4.87 -16.22
C CYS A 4 15.16 -3.91 -17.15
N LEU A 5 15.75 -3.62 -18.30
CA LEU A 5 15.18 -2.82 -19.39
C LEU A 5 15.45 -3.53 -20.72
N LYS A 6 14.66 -3.26 -21.76
CA LYS A 6 15.02 -3.72 -23.11
C LYS A 6 16.29 -3.00 -23.60
N LYS A 7 17.22 -3.75 -24.20
CA LYS A 7 18.49 -3.19 -24.73
C LYS A 7 18.26 -2.03 -25.70
N LYS A 8 17.22 -2.06 -26.54
CA LYS A 8 16.95 -1.03 -27.55
C LYS A 8 16.83 0.38 -26.98
N HIS A 9 16.40 0.49 -25.73
CA HIS A 9 16.33 1.77 -25.03
C HIS A 9 17.74 2.28 -24.67
N LEU A 10 18.70 1.39 -24.43
CA LEU A 10 20.06 1.75 -24.04
C LEU A 10 20.94 2.20 -25.22
N SER A 11 20.58 1.87 -26.46
CA SER A 11 21.36 2.21 -27.66
C SER A 11 21.32 3.69 -28.06
N GLU A 12 20.46 4.50 -27.44
CA GLU A 12 20.32 5.95 -27.76
C GLU A 12 21.36 6.85 -27.05
N ILE A 13 22.21 6.28 -26.19
CA ILE A 13 23.25 7.00 -25.44
C ILE A 13 24.39 7.38 -26.40
N LYS A 14 24.26 8.56 -27.02
CA LYS A 14 25.04 9.12 -28.14
C LYS A 14 26.55 9.35 -27.95
N ASN A 15 27.26 8.65 -27.05
CA ASN A 15 28.65 9.07 -26.76
C ASN A 15 29.75 8.02 -26.56
N LYS A 16 29.59 6.73 -26.90
CA LYS A 16 30.76 5.83 -26.97
C LYS A 16 30.67 4.76 -28.06
N ASP A 17 31.78 4.58 -28.76
CA ASP A 17 32.10 3.57 -29.80
C ASP A 17 32.05 2.09 -29.33
N THR A 18 31.12 1.71 -28.46
CA THR A 18 30.99 0.32 -27.98
C THR A 18 29.57 -0.20 -28.21
N GLY A 19 29.25 -0.48 -29.47
CA GLY A 19 27.91 -0.93 -29.91
C GLY A 19 27.46 -2.31 -29.39
N ARG A 20 28.25 -2.99 -28.55
CA ARG A 20 27.94 -4.34 -28.04
C ARG A 20 27.65 -4.30 -26.54
N VAL A 21 26.43 -4.64 -26.17
CA VAL A 21 26.00 -4.81 -24.78
C VAL A 21 26.10 -6.29 -24.43
N ILE A 22 27.09 -6.65 -23.62
CA ILE A 22 27.45 -8.06 -23.33
C ILE A 22 27.05 -8.43 -21.90
N CYS A 23 26.44 -9.61 -21.74
CA CYS A 23 26.20 -10.15 -20.42
C CYS A 23 27.50 -10.69 -19.79
N ILE A 24 27.82 -10.28 -18.57
CA ILE A 24 29.06 -10.73 -17.90
C ILE A 24 29.08 -12.23 -17.55
N VAL A 25 27.91 -12.88 -17.49
CA VAL A 25 27.79 -14.28 -17.04
C VAL A 25 27.83 -15.24 -18.22
N CYS A 26 26.98 -15.04 -19.24
CA CYS A 26 26.98 -15.91 -20.42
C CYS A 26 27.91 -15.42 -21.54
N HIS A 27 28.46 -14.20 -21.43
CA HIS A 27 29.28 -13.56 -22.47
C HIS A 27 28.58 -13.40 -23.84
N GLU A 28 27.26 -13.59 -23.89
CA GLU A 28 26.46 -13.35 -25.08
C GLU A 28 26.12 -11.87 -25.22
N GLU A 29 26.04 -11.42 -26.47
CA GLU A 29 25.54 -10.09 -26.79
C GLU A 29 24.02 -10.07 -26.71
N ALA A 30 23.48 -9.15 -25.91
CA ALA A 30 22.03 -8.96 -25.82
C ALA A 30 21.48 -8.44 -27.16
N LYS A 31 20.34 -8.96 -27.60
CA LYS A 31 19.57 -8.43 -28.74
C LYS A 31 18.78 -7.18 -28.31
N PRO A 32 18.34 -6.32 -29.24
CA PRO A 32 17.58 -5.10 -28.92
C PRO A 32 16.33 -5.35 -28.05
N GLU A 33 15.63 -6.46 -28.25
CA GLU A 33 14.44 -6.82 -27.48
C GLU A 33 14.75 -7.55 -26.16
N ASP A 34 16.01 -7.90 -25.90
CA ASP A 34 16.39 -8.62 -24.68
C ASP A 34 16.38 -7.69 -23.47
N PHE A 35 15.90 -8.23 -22.35
CA PHE A 35 15.95 -7.56 -21.06
C PHE A 35 17.33 -7.67 -20.42
N VAL A 36 17.92 -6.52 -20.10
CA VAL A 36 19.26 -6.40 -19.52
C VAL A 36 19.28 -5.47 -18.32
N SER A 37 20.16 -5.75 -17.37
CA SER A 37 20.40 -4.94 -16.16
C SER A 37 21.84 -4.41 -16.14
N PRO A 38 22.09 -3.10 -16.20
CA PRO A 38 23.44 -2.54 -16.19
C PRO A 38 24.17 -2.72 -14.87
N LEU A 39 25.44 -3.09 -14.92
CA LEU A 39 26.28 -3.25 -13.73
C LEU A 39 27.03 -1.98 -13.31
N CYS A 40 27.08 -0.96 -14.16
CA CYS A 40 27.66 0.34 -13.84
C CYS A 40 27.09 1.44 -14.77
N ARG A 41 27.31 2.70 -14.39
CA ARG A 41 26.86 3.90 -15.15
C ARG A 41 27.42 3.97 -16.57
N GLN A 42 28.63 3.45 -16.77
CA GLN A 42 29.27 3.41 -18.08
C GLN A 42 28.88 2.17 -18.91
N MET A 43 28.00 1.32 -18.37
CA MET A 43 27.49 0.13 -19.03
C MET A 43 28.57 -0.81 -19.60
N HIS A 44 29.71 -0.96 -18.93
CA HIS A 44 30.77 -1.87 -19.39
C HIS A 44 30.27 -3.32 -19.53
N PHE A 45 29.34 -3.73 -18.66
CA PHE A 45 28.66 -5.02 -18.72
C PHE A 45 27.22 -4.93 -18.21
N VAL A 46 26.40 -5.88 -18.63
CA VAL A 46 25.04 -6.09 -18.15
C VAL A 46 24.83 -7.52 -17.62
N LEU A 47 23.66 -7.77 -17.04
CA LEU A 47 23.12 -9.11 -16.82
C LEU A 47 21.86 -9.29 -17.68
N CYS A 48 21.79 -10.39 -18.45
CA CYS A 48 20.55 -10.75 -19.14
C CYS A 48 19.54 -11.37 -18.16
N ARG A 49 18.24 -11.33 -18.51
CA ARG A 49 17.16 -11.89 -17.69
C ARG A 49 17.41 -13.32 -17.24
N GLU A 50 17.84 -14.19 -18.15
CA GLU A 50 18.12 -15.60 -17.87
C GLU A 50 19.22 -15.76 -16.81
N CYS A 51 20.31 -14.99 -16.96
CA CYS A 51 21.40 -14.99 -15.99
C CYS A 51 20.96 -14.42 -14.64
N ILE A 52 20.05 -13.44 -14.60
CA ILE A 52 19.48 -12.90 -13.36
C ILE A 52 18.66 -13.97 -12.64
N GLU A 53 17.80 -14.69 -13.36
CA GLU A 53 17.00 -15.78 -12.78
C GLU A 53 17.89 -16.92 -12.27
N TYR A 54 18.94 -17.24 -13.02
CA TYR A 54 19.94 -18.21 -12.60
C TYR A 54 20.69 -17.76 -11.33
N LEU A 55 21.10 -16.50 -11.25
CA LEU A 55 21.74 -15.93 -10.06
C LEU A 55 20.82 -15.95 -8.84
N LYS A 56 19.51 -15.68 -9.02
CA LYS A 56 18.50 -15.76 -7.94
C LYS A 56 18.37 -17.16 -7.35
N LYS A 57 18.56 -18.21 -8.16
CA LYS A 57 18.42 -19.62 -7.75
C LYS A 57 19.67 -20.21 -7.08
N ARG A 58 20.81 -19.51 -7.11
CA ARG A 58 22.06 -20.01 -6.51
C ARG A 58 22.04 -19.92 -4.99
N THR A 59 22.53 -20.98 -4.33
CA THR A 59 22.76 -21.02 -2.87
C THR A 59 23.89 -20.10 -2.41
N ASN A 60 24.86 -19.81 -3.28
CA ASN A 60 25.98 -18.92 -3.00
C ASN A 60 25.68 -17.49 -3.50
N LYS A 61 25.40 -16.56 -2.58
CA LYS A 61 25.00 -15.17 -2.85
C LYS A 61 26.17 -14.25 -3.23
N LYS A 62 27.19 -14.75 -3.93
CA LYS A 62 28.27 -13.89 -4.43
C LYS A 62 27.70 -12.92 -5.45
N GLU A 63 27.78 -11.64 -5.14
CA GLU A 63 27.30 -10.57 -5.99
C GLU A 63 28.20 -10.41 -7.22
N VAL A 64 27.57 -10.10 -8.34
CA VAL A 64 28.23 -9.85 -9.61
C VAL A 64 28.47 -8.35 -9.75
N PHE A 65 29.73 -7.97 -9.98
CA PHE A 65 30.16 -6.57 -10.09
C PHE A 65 30.79 -6.29 -11.44
N CYS A 66 30.77 -5.02 -11.85
CA CYS A 66 31.52 -4.55 -13.00
C CYS A 66 33.03 -4.59 -12.70
N PRO A 67 33.86 -5.36 -13.44
CA PRO A 67 35.29 -5.48 -13.18
C PRO A 67 36.07 -4.16 -13.38
N TYR A 68 35.52 -3.26 -14.20
CA TYR A 68 36.14 -2.00 -14.57
C TYR A 68 35.83 -0.86 -13.58
N CYS A 69 34.79 -1.01 -12.77
CA CYS A 69 34.39 0.00 -11.80
C CYS A 69 34.83 -0.46 -10.40
N LYS A 70 35.57 0.39 -9.69
CA LYS A 70 36.00 0.11 -8.29
C LYS A 70 34.87 0.27 -7.27
N GLU A 71 33.66 0.60 -7.72
CA GLU A 71 32.49 0.86 -6.87
C GLU A 71 31.95 -0.47 -6.31
N LYS A 72 32.24 -0.74 -5.04
CA LYS A 72 31.78 -1.93 -4.30
C LYS A 72 30.42 -1.70 -3.64
N LYS A 73 29.40 -1.34 -4.42
CA LYS A 73 28.02 -1.31 -3.94
C LYS A 73 27.15 -2.02 -4.95
N SER A 74 26.33 -2.96 -4.49
CA SER A 74 25.34 -3.73 -5.25
C SER A 74 23.99 -3.70 -4.54
N ASP A 75 23.87 -2.81 -3.56
CA ASP A 75 22.61 -2.56 -2.90
C ASP A 75 21.58 -1.98 -3.89
N LYS A 76 20.31 -2.06 -3.49
CA LYS A 76 19.18 -1.64 -4.33
C LYS A 76 19.30 -0.14 -4.71
N ALA A 77 19.82 0.69 -3.81
CA ALA A 77 19.99 2.13 -4.03
C ALA A 77 21.01 2.41 -5.14
N TYR A 78 22.14 1.69 -5.16
CA TYR A 78 23.14 1.82 -6.21
C TYR A 78 22.62 1.33 -7.57
N GLN A 79 21.83 0.26 -7.60
CA GLN A 79 21.18 -0.20 -8.84
C GLN A 79 20.17 0.83 -9.38
N GLU A 80 19.35 1.44 -8.51
CA GLU A 80 18.45 2.53 -8.90
C GLU A 80 19.23 3.78 -9.36
N GLU A 81 20.39 4.07 -8.76
CA GLU A 81 21.27 5.16 -9.19
C GLU A 81 21.89 4.92 -10.59
N ILE A 82 22.40 3.71 -10.86
CA ILE A 82 22.94 3.36 -12.19
C ILE A 82 21.86 3.58 -13.24
N LEU A 83 20.65 3.09 -12.99
CA LEU A 83 19.52 3.28 -13.90
C LEU A 83 19.15 4.74 -14.07
N GLY A 84 19.09 5.50 -12.97
CA GLY A 84 18.88 6.94 -13.03
C GLY A 84 19.91 7.65 -13.91
N ALA A 85 21.19 7.31 -13.77
CA ALA A 85 22.27 7.89 -14.57
C ALA A 85 22.19 7.49 -16.05
N VAL A 86 21.92 6.22 -16.34
CA VAL A 86 21.80 5.69 -17.70
C VAL A 86 20.58 6.28 -18.42
N LEU A 87 19.44 6.37 -17.74
CA LEU A 87 18.20 6.92 -18.31
C LEU A 87 18.24 8.47 -18.44
N SER A 88 19.00 9.16 -17.60
CA SER A 88 19.18 10.62 -17.72
C SER A 88 19.88 11.03 -19.02
N LEU A 89 20.60 10.11 -19.67
CA LEU A 89 21.26 10.35 -20.96
C LEU A 89 20.31 10.23 -22.16
N MET A 90 19.06 9.82 -21.93
CA MET A 90 18.10 9.48 -22.99
C MET A 90 16.94 10.48 -23.14
N SER A 91 16.99 11.65 -22.47
CA SER A 91 15.77 12.42 -22.19
C SER A 91 15.04 12.95 -23.44
N GLN A 92 13.86 12.39 -23.71
CA GLN A 92 12.71 13.17 -24.17
C GLN A 92 11.91 13.61 -22.94
N HIS A 93 11.37 14.82 -22.97
CA HIS A 93 10.48 15.32 -21.91
C HIS A 93 9.03 15.01 -22.29
N THR A 94 8.33 14.24 -21.48
CA THR A 94 6.89 14.03 -21.63
C THR A 94 6.16 14.81 -20.56
N THR A 95 5.29 15.73 -20.98
CA THR A 95 4.46 16.56 -20.10
C THR A 95 3.20 15.84 -19.62
N SER A 96 2.67 14.90 -20.40
CA SER A 96 1.48 14.12 -20.04
C SER A 96 1.61 12.66 -20.51
N LEU A 97 1.27 11.71 -19.64
CA LEU A 97 1.31 10.28 -19.87
C LEU A 97 -0.02 9.64 -19.45
N GLU A 98 -0.74 9.03 -20.37
CA GLU A 98 -1.92 8.22 -20.05
C GLU A 98 -1.53 6.74 -19.99
N LEU A 99 -1.75 6.08 -18.85
CA LEU A 99 -1.43 4.66 -18.68
C LEU A 99 -2.65 3.79 -18.96
N ARG A 100 -2.55 2.93 -19.99
CA ARG A 100 -3.56 1.95 -20.37
C ARG A 100 -3.00 0.53 -20.32
N THR A 101 -3.87 -0.47 -20.32
CA THR A 101 -3.50 -1.90 -20.29
C THR A 101 -2.81 -2.36 -21.58
N ASP A 102 -3.07 -1.67 -22.69
CA ASP A 102 -2.53 -1.91 -24.03
C ASP A 102 -1.39 -0.97 -24.42
N THR A 103 -0.87 -0.16 -23.47
CA THR A 103 0.22 0.78 -23.77
C THR A 103 1.50 0.03 -24.13
N GLU A 104 1.86 0.05 -25.42
CA GLU A 104 3.17 -0.40 -25.87
C GLU A 104 4.27 0.57 -25.40
N VAL A 105 5.37 0.01 -24.90
CA VAL A 105 6.53 0.80 -24.47
C VAL A 105 7.36 1.17 -25.71
N GLU A 106 7.12 2.36 -26.25
CA GLU A 106 7.90 2.91 -27.37
C GLU A 106 9.26 3.46 -26.90
N THR A 107 9.28 4.24 -25.82
CA THR A 107 10.47 4.92 -25.30
C THR A 107 10.52 4.88 -23.78
N VAL A 108 11.70 5.15 -23.20
CA VAL A 108 11.86 5.29 -21.75
C VAL A 108 11.95 6.78 -21.40
N THR A 109 10.94 7.27 -20.69
CA THR A 109 10.89 8.66 -20.24
C THR A 109 11.11 8.76 -18.74
N ARG A 110 11.90 9.76 -18.32
CA ARG A 110 12.05 10.13 -16.92
C ARG A 110 10.83 10.95 -16.48
N LEU A 111 10.05 10.44 -15.53
CA LEU A 111 9.00 11.22 -14.90
C LEU A 111 9.62 12.36 -14.07
N THR A 112 9.07 13.55 -14.24
CA THR A 112 9.32 14.71 -13.38
C THR A 112 8.06 15.00 -12.57
N ARG A 113 8.19 15.82 -11.53
CA ARG A 113 7.02 16.26 -10.75
C ARG A 113 6.01 17.06 -11.55
N GLU A 114 6.42 17.61 -12.70
CA GLU A 114 5.55 18.33 -13.61
C GLU A 114 4.85 17.40 -14.59
N THR A 115 5.31 16.15 -14.72
CA THR A 115 4.66 15.16 -15.58
C THR A 115 3.29 14.84 -15.01
N ASN A 116 2.24 15.04 -15.80
CA ASN A 116 0.89 14.59 -15.47
C ASN A 116 0.72 13.13 -15.91
N VAL A 117 0.36 12.25 -14.99
CA VAL A 117 0.08 10.84 -15.23
C VAL A 117 -1.42 10.62 -15.04
N ILE A 118 -2.11 10.30 -16.14
CA ILE A 118 -3.55 10.10 -16.15
C ILE A 118 -3.84 8.60 -16.00
N LEU A 119 -4.61 8.26 -14.96
CA LEU A 119 -5.10 6.91 -14.70
C LEU A 119 -6.62 6.87 -14.88
N SER A 120 -7.09 5.91 -15.66
CA SER A 120 -8.52 5.75 -15.96
C SER A 120 -8.82 4.29 -16.26
N ASN A 121 -9.80 3.70 -15.56
CA ASN A 121 -10.31 2.36 -15.86
C ASN A 121 -9.20 1.30 -15.96
N THR A 122 -8.24 1.34 -15.04
CA THR A 122 -7.06 0.46 -15.07
C THR A 122 -6.81 -0.17 -13.70
N THR A 123 -6.19 -1.35 -13.69
CA THR A 123 -5.65 -1.95 -12.46
C THR A 123 -4.16 -1.73 -12.41
N ILE A 124 -3.66 -1.22 -11.29
CA ILE A 124 -2.25 -0.90 -11.07
C ILE A 124 -1.78 -1.49 -9.74
N SER A 125 -0.55 -1.97 -9.69
CA SER A 125 0.04 -2.42 -8.42
C SER A 125 0.17 -1.24 -7.44
N ASP A 126 -0.07 -1.48 -6.15
CA ASP A 126 0.12 -0.48 -5.09
C ASP A 126 1.53 0.14 -5.13
N ALA A 127 2.57 -0.68 -5.35
CA ALA A 127 3.95 -0.24 -5.47
C ALA A 127 4.19 0.73 -6.64
N LEU A 128 3.63 0.46 -7.83
CA LEU A 128 3.75 1.38 -8.96
C LEU A 128 2.94 2.65 -8.70
N PHE A 129 1.71 2.52 -8.20
CA PHE A 129 0.84 3.66 -7.91
C PHE A 129 1.51 4.66 -6.96
N PHE A 130 2.00 4.20 -5.80
CA PHE A 130 2.65 5.10 -4.84
C PHE A 130 3.99 5.66 -5.34
N ARG A 131 4.70 4.93 -6.22
CA ARG A 131 5.87 5.49 -6.91
C ARG A 131 5.51 6.61 -7.88
N LEU A 132 4.38 6.51 -8.58
CA LEU A 132 3.87 7.58 -9.44
C LEU A 132 3.45 8.79 -8.59
N MET A 133 2.68 8.56 -7.52
CA MET A 133 2.25 9.60 -6.57
C MET A 133 3.41 10.42 -5.99
N ALA A 134 4.58 9.81 -5.84
CA ALA A 134 5.78 10.48 -5.32
C ALA A 134 6.58 11.28 -6.35
N ARG A 135 6.42 10.97 -7.64
CA ARG A 135 7.34 11.41 -8.71
C ARG A 135 6.67 12.15 -9.86
N ALA A 136 5.35 12.22 -9.88
CA ALA A 136 4.55 12.86 -10.91
C ALA A 136 3.26 13.42 -10.30
N VAL A 137 2.58 14.31 -11.03
CA VAL A 137 1.18 14.63 -10.76
C VAL A 137 0.33 13.45 -11.24
N VAL A 138 -0.58 12.95 -10.41
CA VAL A 138 -1.42 11.80 -10.76
C VAL A 138 -2.89 12.22 -10.83
N GLU A 139 -3.47 12.17 -12.02
CA GLU A 139 -4.87 12.50 -12.27
C GLU A 139 -5.70 11.22 -12.40
N ILE A 140 -6.69 11.04 -11.53
CA ILE A 140 -7.65 9.92 -11.59
C ILE A 140 -8.96 10.41 -12.23
N ARG A 141 -9.22 10.03 -13.49
CA ARG A 141 -10.40 10.49 -14.24
C ARG A 141 -11.67 9.68 -13.97
N ASN A 142 -11.52 8.37 -13.86
CA ASN A 142 -12.60 7.43 -13.61
C ASN A 142 -12.26 6.60 -12.37
N ARG A 143 -12.74 5.36 -12.29
CA ARG A 143 -12.39 4.43 -11.24
C ARG A 143 -11.13 3.65 -11.61
N ILE A 144 -10.25 3.43 -10.64
CA ILE A 144 -9.10 2.55 -10.80
C ILE A 144 -9.11 1.46 -9.73
N SER A 145 -8.34 0.40 -9.96
CA SER A 145 -8.16 -0.68 -8.98
C SER A 145 -6.69 -0.78 -8.57
N LEU A 146 -6.44 -0.90 -7.27
CA LEU A 146 -5.13 -1.24 -6.73
C LEU A 146 -5.06 -2.72 -6.39
N VAL A 147 -3.92 -3.34 -6.67
CA VAL A 147 -3.63 -4.73 -6.29
C VAL A 147 -2.33 -4.79 -5.51
N GLY A 148 -2.28 -5.67 -4.50
CA GLY A 148 -1.07 -5.88 -3.72
C GLY A 148 0.07 -6.40 -4.59
N HIS A 149 1.25 -5.78 -4.48
CA HIS A 149 2.45 -6.19 -5.19
C HIS A 149 3.09 -7.45 -4.55
N ASP A 150 3.74 -8.26 -5.37
CA ASP A 150 4.70 -9.29 -4.94
C ASP A 150 6.09 -8.83 -5.39
N ASP A 151 7.15 -9.24 -4.69
CA ASP A 151 8.55 -8.92 -5.04
C ASP A 151 8.97 -9.42 -6.44
N THR A 152 8.06 -10.07 -7.16
CA THR A 152 8.18 -10.46 -8.56
C THR A 152 7.79 -9.30 -9.48
N LEU A 153 8.79 -8.83 -10.24
CA LEU A 153 8.76 -7.75 -11.23
C LEU A 153 7.74 -7.90 -12.38
N ASP A 154 6.88 -8.91 -12.39
CA ASP A 154 6.26 -9.36 -13.64
C ASP A 154 5.03 -8.57 -14.08
N TRP A 155 4.21 -7.98 -13.19
CA TRP A 155 3.02 -7.22 -13.63
C TRP A 155 2.72 -5.98 -12.77
N CYS A 156 2.87 -4.79 -13.35
CA CYS A 156 2.56 -3.52 -12.69
C CYS A 156 1.19 -2.94 -13.09
N ILE A 157 0.65 -3.34 -14.24
CA ILE A 157 -0.64 -2.89 -14.81
C ILE A 157 -1.35 -4.12 -15.38
N GLY A 158 -2.66 -4.24 -15.15
CA GLY A 158 -3.47 -5.38 -15.62
C GLY A 158 -4.92 -4.99 -15.86
N GLU A 159 -5.74 -5.96 -16.31
CA GLU A 159 -7.17 -5.76 -16.53
C GLU A 159 -7.91 -5.35 -15.25
N LEU A 160 -9.00 -4.59 -15.40
CA LEU A 160 -9.90 -4.19 -14.32
C LEU A 160 -10.40 -5.42 -13.54
N ASP A 161 -10.59 -5.26 -12.22
CA ASP A 161 -11.11 -6.28 -11.31
C ASP A 161 -10.21 -7.49 -11.03
N TRP A 162 -8.93 -7.44 -11.45
CA TRP A 162 -7.94 -8.44 -11.03
C TRP A 162 -7.84 -8.50 -9.50
N ARG A 163 -7.83 -9.71 -8.94
CA ARG A 163 -7.77 -9.94 -7.49
C ARG A 163 -6.50 -10.71 -7.12
N THR A 164 -5.85 -10.29 -6.04
CA THR A 164 -4.75 -11.04 -5.44
C THR A 164 -5.12 -11.45 -4.01
N LYS A 165 -4.73 -12.65 -3.59
CA LYS A 165 -4.76 -13.04 -2.16
C LYS A 165 -3.64 -12.36 -1.36
N LYS A 166 -2.90 -11.45 -1.98
CA LYS A 166 -1.69 -10.84 -1.42
C LYS A 166 -2.06 -9.59 -0.62
N GLN A 167 -1.18 -9.23 0.30
CA GLN A 167 -1.32 -8.07 1.15
C GLN A 167 -1.01 -6.80 0.36
N ALA A 168 -1.91 -5.81 0.41
CA ALA A 168 -1.61 -4.45 0.00
C ALA A 168 -1.08 -3.67 1.20
N ARG A 169 0.13 -3.11 1.07
CA ARG A 169 0.77 -2.33 2.13
C ARG A 169 0.80 -0.86 1.72
N ILE A 170 0.05 -0.05 2.46
CA ILE A 170 -0.16 1.37 2.23
C ILE A 170 0.57 2.12 3.34
N CYS A 171 1.83 2.44 3.09
CA CYS A 171 2.75 2.98 4.07
C CYS A 171 3.79 3.85 3.35
N PHE A 172 4.09 5.00 3.92
CA PHE A 172 4.91 6.03 3.29
C PHE A 172 6.26 6.27 4.02
N ASP A 173 6.66 5.38 4.93
CA ASP A 173 7.87 5.54 5.76
C ASP A 173 9.19 5.63 4.97
N ASN A 174 9.19 5.20 3.70
CA ASN A 174 10.38 5.13 2.85
C ASN A 174 10.51 6.29 1.85
N TYR A 175 9.69 7.34 1.97
CA TYR A 175 9.72 8.50 1.07
C TYR A 175 10.42 9.69 1.71
N THR A 176 11.11 10.48 0.88
CA THR A 176 11.72 11.74 1.32
C THR A 176 10.63 12.79 1.60
N ASN A 177 10.91 13.81 2.43
CA ASN A 177 9.96 14.91 2.68
C ASN A 177 9.43 15.54 1.38
N GLN A 178 10.29 15.63 0.37
CA GLN A 178 9.94 16.21 -0.92
C GLN A 178 8.99 15.31 -1.74
N GLU A 179 9.14 13.99 -1.63
CA GLU A 179 8.20 13.02 -2.21
C GLU A 179 6.90 12.99 -1.43
N MET A 180 6.96 13.10 -0.09
CA MET A 180 5.77 13.18 0.77
C MET A 180 4.88 14.37 0.44
N ASN A 181 5.46 15.56 0.25
CA ASN A 181 4.69 16.74 -0.16
C ASN A 181 3.96 16.49 -1.48
N GLN A 182 4.63 15.88 -2.46
CA GLN A 182 4.00 15.53 -3.74
C GLN A 182 2.88 14.51 -3.59
N ILE A 183 3.07 13.50 -2.73
CA ILE A 183 2.05 12.50 -2.41
C ILE A 183 0.84 13.20 -1.80
N HIS A 184 1.02 14.07 -0.81
CA HIS A 184 -0.08 14.79 -0.17
C HIS A 184 -0.88 15.64 -1.15
N GLU A 185 -0.22 16.43 -2.00
CA GLU A 185 -0.88 17.21 -3.06
C GLU A 185 -1.71 16.32 -3.98
N ASN A 186 -1.14 15.18 -4.41
CA ASN A 186 -1.88 14.23 -5.23
C ASN A 186 -3.09 13.64 -4.48
N ILE A 187 -2.94 13.24 -3.21
CA ILE A 187 -4.05 12.68 -2.41
C ILE A 187 -5.19 13.68 -2.25
N GLU A 188 -4.90 14.96 -2.07
CA GLU A 188 -5.92 16.01 -1.95
C GLU A 188 -6.81 16.10 -3.20
N THR A 189 -6.18 15.97 -4.38
CA THR A 189 -6.87 16.03 -5.69
C THR A 189 -7.61 14.75 -6.07
N ILE A 190 -7.32 13.62 -5.42
CA ILE A 190 -7.99 12.35 -5.71
C ILE A 190 -9.50 12.46 -5.39
N PRO A 191 -10.39 12.13 -6.35
CA PRO A 191 -11.82 12.09 -6.07
C PRO A 191 -12.14 11.05 -4.99
N ARG A 192 -13.07 11.37 -4.10
CA ARG A 192 -13.53 10.42 -3.07
C ARG A 192 -14.08 9.16 -3.73
N ARG A 193 -13.81 7.99 -3.13
CA ARG A 193 -14.32 6.68 -3.59
C ARG A 193 -13.97 6.36 -5.05
N SER A 194 -12.82 6.82 -5.54
CA SER A 194 -12.34 6.57 -6.90
C SER A 194 -11.42 5.35 -7.04
N ILE A 195 -10.96 4.79 -5.91
CA ILE A 195 -10.00 3.69 -5.90
C ILE A 195 -10.59 2.45 -5.22
N GLN A 196 -10.75 1.36 -5.97
CA GLN A 196 -11.02 0.04 -5.40
C GLN A 196 -9.71 -0.63 -5.01
N ILE A 197 -9.66 -1.34 -3.88
CA ILE A 197 -8.48 -2.11 -3.50
C ILE A 197 -8.83 -3.60 -3.50
N ASN A 198 -8.22 -4.34 -4.44
CA ASN A 198 -8.44 -5.75 -4.69
C ASN A 198 -7.34 -6.61 -4.04
N ALA A 199 -7.24 -6.50 -2.72
CA ALA A 199 -6.30 -7.26 -1.90
C ALA A 199 -7.02 -8.07 -0.83
N GLY A 200 -6.51 -9.26 -0.51
CA GLY A 200 -7.04 -10.08 0.58
C GLY A 200 -6.77 -9.48 1.96
N GLU A 201 -5.68 -8.72 2.08
CA GLU A 201 -5.29 -8.02 3.31
C GLU A 201 -4.88 -6.59 2.96
N ILE A 202 -5.29 -5.61 3.76
CA ILE A 202 -4.91 -4.21 3.59
C ILE A 202 -4.32 -3.69 4.90
N HIS A 203 -3.08 -3.23 4.82
CA HIS A 203 -2.35 -2.66 5.94
C HIS A 203 -2.05 -1.19 5.64
N ALA A 204 -2.72 -0.29 6.35
CA ALA A 204 -2.51 1.15 6.24
C ALA A 204 -1.92 1.72 7.54
N VAL A 205 -0.81 2.45 7.41
CA VAL A 205 -0.08 3.03 8.55
C VAL A 205 0.18 4.52 8.31
N GLY A 206 -0.06 5.34 9.33
CA GLY A 206 0.20 6.79 9.29
C GLY A 206 -0.61 7.48 8.19
N ASP A 207 0.06 8.25 7.33
CA ASP A 207 -0.52 8.89 6.14
C ASP A 207 -1.21 7.88 5.21
N GLY A 208 -0.83 6.60 5.28
CA GLY A 208 -1.50 5.53 4.57
C GLY A 208 -2.96 5.37 4.98
N VAL A 209 -3.29 5.64 6.25
CA VAL A 209 -4.68 5.64 6.74
C VAL A 209 -5.46 6.79 6.11
N TYR A 210 -4.88 7.99 6.05
CA TYR A 210 -5.51 9.15 5.41
C TYR A 210 -5.81 8.89 3.93
N PHE A 211 -4.81 8.41 3.17
CA PHE A 211 -5.00 8.00 1.77
C PHE A 211 -6.14 7.01 1.62
N LEU A 212 -6.13 5.98 2.47
CA LEU A 212 -7.12 4.92 2.43
C LEU A 212 -8.52 5.48 2.58
N LEU A 213 -8.78 6.21 3.67
CA LEU A 213 -10.09 6.75 3.97
C LEU A 213 -10.57 7.75 2.90
N LYS A 214 -9.65 8.52 2.31
CA LYS A 214 -9.95 9.50 1.26
C LYS A 214 -10.39 8.83 -0.05
N ALA A 215 -9.61 7.86 -0.52
CA ALA A 215 -9.72 7.35 -1.89
C ALA A 215 -10.58 6.08 -2.02
N TRP A 216 -10.78 5.35 -0.92
CA TRP A 216 -11.38 4.02 -0.92
C TRP A 216 -12.82 3.99 -1.39
N ALA A 217 -13.06 3.19 -2.43
CA ALA A 217 -14.38 2.93 -3.02
C ALA A 217 -15.05 1.65 -2.52
N GLY A 218 -14.33 0.83 -1.76
CA GLY A 218 -14.75 -0.52 -1.34
C GLY A 218 -13.62 -1.53 -1.51
N ALA A 219 -13.71 -2.62 -0.74
CA ALA A 219 -13.10 -3.88 -1.15
C ALA A 219 -14.07 -4.59 -2.12
N GLY A 220 -13.56 -5.38 -3.06
CA GLY A 220 -14.39 -6.27 -3.89
C GLY A 220 -15.16 -7.30 -3.04
N GLU A 221 -15.85 -8.26 -3.66
CA GLU A 221 -16.70 -9.27 -2.97
C GLU A 221 -15.94 -10.25 -2.04
N CYS A 222 -14.63 -10.06 -1.83
CA CYS A 222 -13.82 -10.91 -0.97
C CYS A 222 -13.91 -10.47 0.50
N SER A 223 -13.87 -11.44 1.41
CA SER A 223 -13.70 -11.13 2.84
C SER A 223 -12.33 -10.53 3.09
N LEU A 224 -12.30 -9.31 3.61
CA LEU A 224 -11.10 -8.50 3.79
C LEU A 224 -10.51 -8.63 5.20
N ASP A 225 -9.18 -8.74 5.32
CA ASP A 225 -8.47 -8.44 6.57
C ASP A 225 -7.93 -6.99 6.52
N LEU A 226 -8.45 -6.10 7.39
CA LEU A 226 -8.16 -4.66 7.41
C LEU A 226 -7.40 -4.26 8.68
N PHE A 227 -6.25 -3.62 8.50
CA PHE A 227 -5.37 -3.19 9.58
C PHE A 227 -5.05 -1.70 9.41
N LEU A 228 -5.56 -0.87 10.32
CA LEU A 228 -5.32 0.56 10.34
C LEU A 228 -4.56 0.95 11.60
N ARG A 229 -3.44 1.66 11.43
CA ARG A 229 -2.65 2.21 12.55
C ARG A 229 -2.29 3.65 12.28
N THR A 230 -2.63 4.55 13.20
CA THR A 230 -2.13 5.92 13.15
C THR A 230 -1.91 6.47 14.56
N SER A 231 -0.79 7.17 14.74
CA SER A 231 -0.47 7.91 15.97
C SER A 231 -0.76 9.40 15.86
N LYS A 232 -1.33 9.87 14.75
CA LYS A 232 -1.72 11.27 14.55
C LYS A 232 -3.21 11.37 14.26
N LYS A 233 -3.88 12.32 14.94
CA LYS A 233 -5.29 12.65 14.75
C LYS A 233 -5.56 13.24 13.36
N GLU A 234 -4.63 14.04 12.85
CA GLU A 234 -4.69 14.71 11.54
C GLU A 234 -5.01 13.74 10.39
N HIS A 235 -4.54 12.48 10.47
CA HIS A 235 -4.79 11.48 9.43
C HIS A 235 -6.26 11.03 9.34
N ILE A 236 -7.08 11.31 10.37
CA ILE A 236 -8.47 10.87 10.46
C ILE A 236 -9.47 12.01 10.67
N GLU A 237 -9.00 13.20 11.06
CA GLU A 237 -9.84 14.32 11.52
C GLU A 237 -10.97 14.67 10.55
N GLY A 238 -10.66 14.80 9.25
CA GLY A 238 -11.65 15.12 8.22
C GLY A 238 -12.71 14.02 7.98
N PHE A 239 -12.55 12.83 8.56
CA PHE A 239 -13.52 11.73 8.48
C PHE A 239 -14.35 11.58 9.76
N LEU A 240 -13.91 12.17 10.87
CA LEU A 240 -14.64 12.12 12.14
C LEU A 240 -15.94 12.94 12.09
N GLU A 241 -15.99 13.95 11.23
CA GLU A 241 -17.18 14.77 10.97
C GLU A 241 -18.21 14.09 10.07
N GLU A 242 -17.87 12.98 9.41
CA GLU A 242 -18.81 12.26 8.56
C GLU A 242 -19.91 11.56 9.38
N GLU A 243 -21.04 11.27 8.74
CA GLU A 243 -22.09 10.47 9.36
C GLU A 243 -21.56 9.08 9.76
N ASN A 244 -22.10 8.52 10.83
CA ASN A 244 -21.75 7.15 11.22
C ASN A 244 -22.19 6.18 10.12
N SER A 245 -21.40 5.13 9.88
CA SER A 245 -21.61 4.20 8.76
C SER A 245 -21.60 4.87 7.37
N SER A 246 -20.85 5.96 7.17
CA SER A 246 -20.67 6.56 5.84
C SER A 246 -19.68 5.77 4.96
N LEU A 247 -18.70 5.08 5.57
CA LEU A 247 -17.58 4.44 4.87
C LEU A 247 -17.83 2.96 4.62
N TRP A 248 -18.31 2.61 3.44
CA TRP A 248 -18.53 1.21 3.05
C TRP A 248 -17.23 0.39 2.98
N VAL A 249 -17.11 -0.59 3.87
CA VAL A 249 -15.99 -1.56 3.89
C VAL A 249 -16.38 -2.96 3.44
N GLY A 250 -17.68 -3.24 3.29
CA GLY A 250 -18.18 -4.53 2.81
C GLY A 250 -18.09 -5.65 3.84
N LYS A 251 -17.64 -6.83 3.43
CA LYS A 251 -17.46 -8.01 4.29
C LYS A 251 -16.03 -8.02 4.86
N VAL A 252 -15.90 -7.91 6.17
CA VAL A 252 -14.61 -7.85 6.88
C VAL A 252 -14.41 -9.10 7.71
N LYS A 253 -13.36 -9.87 7.38
CA LYS A 253 -12.96 -11.06 8.12
C LYS A 253 -12.19 -10.69 9.39
N THR A 254 -11.25 -9.76 9.30
CA THR A 254 -10.48 -9.27 10.46
C THR A 254 -10.42 -7.76 10.42
N LEU A 255 -10.76 -7.08 11.52
CA LEU A 255 -10.60 -5.64 11.66
C LEU A 255 -9.66 -5.35 12.83
N LYS A 256 -8.52 -4.71 12.56
CA LYS A 256 -7.59 -4.25 13.59
C LYS A 256 -7.37 -2.74 13.50
N LEU A 257 -7.67 -2.04 14.58
CA LEU A 257 -7.50 -0.59 14.69
C LEU A 257 -6.55 -0.28 15.85
N GLU A 258 -5.50 0.48 15.57
CA GLU A 258 -4.47 0.86 16.55
C GLU A 258 -4.25 2.39 16.57
N GLY A 259 -4.19 2.95 17.78
CA GLY A 259 -4.04 4.39 18.02
C GLY A 259 -5.30 5.17 17.65
N TYR A 260 -5.15 6.36 17.07
CA TYR A 260 -6.26 7.19 16.60
C TYR A 260 -7.20 6.46 15.62
N ALA A 261 -6.72 5.42 14.92
CA ALA A 261 -7.56 4.63 14.00
C ALA A 261 -8.80 4.01 14.67
N VAL A 262 -8.80 3.85 16.00
CA VAL A 262 -9.96 3.38 16.76
C VAL A 262 -11.16 4.32 16.62
N GLU A 263 -10.94 5.64 16.52
CA GLU A 263 -12.02 6.63 16.40
C GLU A 263 -12.77 6.55 15.06
N ILE A 264 -12.21 5.87 14.05
CA ILE A 264 -12.86 5.64 12.75
C ILE A 264 -13.91 4.53 12.82
N LEU A 265 -13.87 3.65 13.82
CA LEU A 265 -14.78 2.51 13.92
C LEU A 265 -16.26 2.86 13.71
N PRO A 266 -16.84 3.93 14.32
CA PRO A 266 -18.25 4.31 14.10
C PRO A 266 -18.56 4.76 12.67
N LYS A 267 -17.55 5.16 11.89
CA LYS A 267 -17.69 5.62 10.51
C LYS A 267 -17.69 4.47 9.52
N LEU A 268 -17.17 3.31 9.91
CA LEU A 268 -17.13 2.13 9.06
C LEU A 268 -18.50 1.47 8.95
N TRP A 269 -18.98 1.31 7.73
CA TRP A 269 -20.17 0.54 7.41
C TRP A 269 -19.81 -0.90 7.09
N ILE A 270 -20.02 -1.76 8.07
CA ILE A 270 -19.84 -3.21 8.00
C ILE A 270 -21.18 -3.84 7.62
N ASN A 271 -21.18 -4.72 6.61
CA ASN A 271 -22.38 -5.41 6.15
C ASN A 271 -23.07 -6.18 7.31
N GLU A 272 -24.40 -6.12 7.39
CA GLU A 272 -25.20 -6.77 8.44
C GLU A 272 -25.00 -8.29 8.50
N GLU A 273 -24.81 -8.93 7.35
CA GLU A 273 -24.56 -10.37 7.26
C GLU A 273 -23.13 -10.76 7.70
N ASN A 274 -22.25 -9.79 7.93
CA ASN A 274 -20.84 -10.03 8.17
C ASN A 274 -20.62 -10.87 9.43
N VAL A 275 -19.82 -11.93 9.29
CA VAL A 275 -19.35 -12.76 10.40
C VAL A 275 -17.84 -12.56 10.55
N MET A 276 -17.46 -11.58 11.35
CA MET A 276 -16.08 -11.21 11.60
C MET A 276 -15.38 -12.29 12.45
N LYS A 277 -14.21 -12.73 11.99
CA LYS A 277 -13.35 -13.66 12.73
C LYS A 277 -12.74 -12.96 13.94
N GLU A 278 -12.21 -11.75 13.78
CA GLU A 278 -11.54 -11.00 14.85
C GLU A 278 -11.78 -9.50 14.70
N LEU A 279 -12.26 -8.87 15.78
CA LEU A 279 -12.21 -7.42 15.99
C LEU A 279 -11.16 -7.14 17.07
N ALA A 280 -10.13 -6.36 16.74
CA ALA A 280 -9.06 -5.98 17.66
C ALA A 280 -8.91 -4.45 17.73
N LEU A 281 -9.11 -3.87 18.91
CA LEU A 281 -8.88 -2.45 19.16
C LEU A 281 -7.72 -2.29 20.13
N THR A 282 -6.80 -1.37 19.84
CA THR A 282 -5.64 -1.08 20.69
C THR A 282 -5.47 0.44 20.79
N ALA A 283 -5.59 0.97 21.99
CA ALA A 283 -5.44 2.40 22.26
C ALA A 283 -4.65 2.60 23.55
N ASP A 284 -3.44 3.11 23.43
CA ASP A 284 -2.47 3.39 24.50
C ASP A 284 -2.65 4.76 25.16
N GLU A 285 -3.30 5.72 24.49
CA GLU A 285 -3.56 7.07 24.98
C GLU A 285 -5.08 7.36 25.04
N ALA A 286 -5.49 8.21 25.98
CA ALA A 286 -6.92 8.52 26.17
C ALA A 286 -7.50 9.27 24.96
N GLU A 287 -6.67 10.06 24.28
CA GLU A 287 -7.00 10.82 23.07
C GLU A 287 -7.36 9.90 21.88
N HIS A 288 -6.92 8.64 21.90
CA HIS A 288 -7.21 7.66 20.84
C HIS A 288 -8.67 7.15 20.85
N ILE A 289 -9.47 7.48 21.88
CA ILE A 289 -10.85 7.02 22.01
C ILE A 289 -11.84 8.13 22.37
N THR A 290 -11.40 9.38 22.40
CA THR A 290 -12.21 10.51 22.87
C THR A 290 -13.52 10.65 22.09
N GLU A 291 -13.48 10.56 20.76
CA GLU A 291 -14.67 10.73 19.93
C GLU A 291 -15.63 9.52 20.03
N ILE A 292 -15.10 8.30 20.04
CA ILE A 292 -15.94 7.10 20.17
C ILE A 292 -16.65 7.06 21.53
N LEU A 293 -16.04 7.57 22.60
CA LEU A 293 -16.68 7.62 23.92
C LEU A 293 -17.85 8.60 24.01
N LYS A 294 -17.91 9.62 23.13
CA LYS A 294 -19.05 10.55 23.04
C LYS A 294 -20.30 9.92 22.41
N THR A 295 -20.15 8.78 21.73
CA THR A 295 -21.28 8.06 21.14
C THR A 295 -22.19 7.46 22.21
N GLU A 296 -23.45 7.22 21.87
CA GLU A 296 -24.38 6.52 22.76
C GLU A 296 -23.94 5.07 23.00
N ASN A 297 -24.32 4.50 24.14
CA ASN A 297 -24.05 3.09 24.41
C ASN A 297 -24.79 2.21 23.39
N ASN A 298 -24.17 1.11 22.96
CA ASN A 298 -24.70 0.21 21.94
C ASN A 298 -25.06 0.90 20.60
N SER A 299 -24.33 1.94 20.21
CA SER A 299 -24.57 2.65 18.94
C SER A 299 -23.62 2.24 17.81
N VAL A 300 -22.43 1.69 18.13
CA VAL A 300 -21.40 1.35 17.14
C VAL A 300 -21.58 -0.07 16.64
N TRP A 301 -22.19 -0.25 15.48
CA TRP A 301 -22.43 -1.56 14.88
C TRP A 301 -21.14 -2.27 14.46
N VAL A 302 -20.94 -3.50 14.97
CA VAL A 302 -19.79 -4.35 14.60
C VAL A 302 -20.19 -5.70 13.99
N GLY A 303 -21.49 -5.97 13.87
CA GLY A 303 -22.02 -7.23 13.34
C GLY A 303 -21.80 -8.43 14.28
N ARG A 304 -21.60 -9.61 13.69
CA ARG A 304 -21.24 -10.83 14.42
C ARG A 304 -19.72 -10.94 14.53
N VAL A 305 -19.19 -11.10 15.75
CA VAL A 305 -17.77 -11.14 16.07
C VAL A 305 -17.42 -12.41 16.84
N LYS A 306 -16.60 -13.28 16.23
CA LYS A 306 -16.12 -14.52 16.86
C LYS A 306 -15.04 -14.29 17.92
N SER A 307 -14.17 -13.30 17.72
CA SER A 307 -13.10 -12.95 18.66
C SER A 307 -13.06 -11.44 18.86
N LEU A 308 -13.31 -10.96 20.08
CA LEU A 308 -13.19 -9.55 20.43
C LEU A 308 -11.98 -9.34 21.34
N LYS A 309 -11.03 -8.51 20.90
CA LYS A 309 -9.78 -8.20 21.60
C LYS A 309 -9.69 -6.70 21.84
N LEU A 310 -9.78 -6.29 23.11
CA LEU A 310 -9.60 -4.88 23.51
C LEU A 310 -8.36 -4.77 24.37
N LYS A 311 -7.42 -3.92 23.96
CA LYS A 311 -6.14 -3.71 24.65
C LYS A 311 -6.02 -2.28 25.17
N TRP A 312 -5.44 -2.15 26.36
CA TRP A 312 -5.15 -0.90 27.02
C TRP A 312 -6.42 -0.07 27.28
N ILE A 313 -6.45 1.19 26.87
CA ILE A 313 -7.56 2.12 27.14
C ILE A 313 -8.77 1.83 26.24
N SER A 314 -8.58 1.13 25.11
CA SER A 314 -9.67 0.76 24.18
C SER A 314 -10.77 -0.08 24.84
N ILE A 315 -10.53 -0.69 26.00
CA ILE A 315 -11.54 -1.43 26.76
C ILE A 315 -12.74 -0.51 27.11
N GLN A 316 -12.52 0.80 27.31
CA GLN A 316 -13.60 1.75 27.58
C GLN A 316 -14.57 1.91 26.41
N THR A 317 -14.21 1.48 25.21
CA THR A 317 -15.12 1.48 24.04
C THR A 317 -16.15 0.37 24.09
N LEU A 318 -15.96 -0.64 24.96
CA LEU A 318 -16.81 -1.83 25.04
C LEU A 318 -18.31 -1.50 25.18
N PRO A 319 -18.76 -0.59 26.07
CA PRO A 319 -20.19 -0.25 26.19
C PRO A 319 -20.77 0.46 24.96
N LYS A 320 -19.90 0.95 24.04
CA LYS A 320 -20.31 1.63 22.81
C LYS A 320 -20.59 0.65 21.67
N LEU A 321 -20.01 -0.55 21.73
CA LEU A 321 -20.12 -1.55 20.69
C LEU A 321 -21.50 -2.22 20.71
N ARG A 322 -22.16 -2.24 19.54
CA ARG A 322 -23.38 -3.00 19.27
C ARG A 322 -23.03 -4.26 18.51
N ILE A 323 -23.02 -5.38 19.21
CA ILE A 323 -22.84 -6.72 18.66
C ILE A 323 -24.22 -7.26 18.28
N HIS A 324 -24.30 -8.00 17.17
CA HIS A 324 -25.54 -8.64 16.73
C HIS A 324 -26.09 -9.60 17.81
N GLU A 325 -27.41 -9.67 17.98
CA GLU A 325 -28.07 -10.50 19.01
C GLU A 325 -27.75 -12.00 18.86
N GLU A 326 -27.81 -12.54 17.65
CA GLU A 326 -27.41 -13.92 17.33
C GLU A 326 -25.89 -14.19 17.33
N ASN A 327 -25.08 -13.39 18.02
CA ASN A 327 -23.63 -13.55 17.99
C ASN A 327 -23.15 -14.66 18.95
N VAL A 328 -22.46 -15.67 18.40
CA VAL A 328 -21.75 -16.68 19.19
C VAL A 328 -20.27 -16.32 19.28
N MET A 329 -19.87 -15.67 20.39
CA MET A 329 -18.48 -15.25 20.62
C MET A 329 -17.64 -16.42 21.16
N LYS A 330 -16.53 -16.72 20.50
CA LYS A 330 -15.60 -17.78 20.89
C LYS A 330 -14.48 -17.30 21.81
N GLU A 331 -14.00 -16.08 21.59
CA GLU A 331 -12.89 -15.49 22.34
C GLU A 331 -13.25 -14.06 22.73
N PHE A 332 -13.14 -13.75 24.02
CA PHE A 332 -13.25 -12.39 24.54
C PHE A 332 -12.03 -12.10 25.41
N CYS A 333 -11.18 -11.19 24.95
CA CYS A 333 -9.91 -10.88 25.59
C CYS A 333 -9.80 -9.38 25.89
N LEU A 334 -9.63 -9.07 27.18
CA LEU A 334 -9.36 -7.73 27.68
C LEU A 334 -7.97 -7.71 28.29
N SER A 335 -7.10 -6.82 27.84
CA SER A 335 -5.72 -6.72 28.33
C SER A 335 -5.44 -5.29 28.78
N VAL A 336 -5.20 -5.09 30.07
CA VAL A 336 -4.95 -3.76 30.67
C VAL A 336 -3.74 -3.82 31.60
N CYS A 337 -2.89 -2.79 31.62
CA CYS A 337 -1.78 -2.66 32.58
C CYS A 337 -2.15 -1.86 33.82
N ASP A 338 -3.25 -1.10 33.79
CA ASP A 338 -3.61 -0.16 34.86
C ASP A 338 -5.13 -0.14 35.10
N VAL A 339 -5.52 -0.30 36.36
CA VAL A 339 -6.91 -0.29 36.81
C VAL A 339 -7.64 1.02 36.50
N ARG A 340 -6.91 2.14 36.38
CA ARG A 340 -7.48 3.45 36.03
C ARG A 340 -8.24 3.42 34.70
N TYR A 341 -7.84 2.53 33.78
CA TYR A 341 -8.45 2.42 32.45
C TYR A 341 -9.78 1.65 32.41
N ILE A 342 -10.19 0.98 33.49
CA ILE A 342 -11.47 0.26 33.55
C ILE A 342 -12.53 0.96 34.41
N THR A 343 -12.23 2.15 34.95
CA THR A 343 -13.08 2.87 35.89
C THR A 343 -14.50 3.14 35.35
N GLU A 344 -14.63 3.52 34.08
CA GLU A 344 -15.95 3.75 33.45
C GLU A 344 -16.74 2.46 33.20
N ILE A 345 -16.05 1.35 32.92
CA ILE A 345 -16.68 0.04 32.74
C ILE A 345 -17.28 -0.43 34.07
N LEU A 346 -16.57 -0.21 35.18
CA LEU A 346 -17.06 -0.55 36.53
C LEU A 346 -18.30 0.25 36.94
N LYS A 347 -18.54 1.42 36.33
CA LYS A 347 -19.74 2.24 36.56
C LYS A 347 -20.93 1.80 35.70
N THR A 348 -20.70 0.94 34.71
CA THR A 348 -21.75 0.53 33.78
C THR A 348 -22.65 -0.52 34.44
N ASN A 349 -23.96 -0.41 34.26
CA ASN A 349 -24.93 -1.34 34.84
C ASN A 349 -24.69 -2.78 34.37
N ASN A 350 -24.97 -3.76 35.23
CA ASN A 350 -24.93 -5.18 34.88
C ASN A 350 -25.79 -5.46 33.64
N ASN A 351 -25.36 -6.39 32.78
CA ASN A 351 -25.99 -6.78 31.51
C ASN A 351 -26.00 -5.70 30.42
N SER A 352 -25.16 -4.66 30.54
CA SER A 352 -24.98 -3.66 29.48
C SER A 352 -24.20 -4.17 28.27
N ILE A 353 -23.56 -5.35 28.38
CA ILE A 353 -22.76 -5.98 27.34
C ILE A 353 -23.32 -7.38 27.11
N TRP A 354 -23.93 -7.57 25.94
CA TRP A 354 -24.51 -8.84 25.53
C TRP A 354 -23.44 -9.72 24.90
N VAL A 355 -22.92 -10.67 25.68
CA VAL A 355 -22.08 -11.78 25.20
C VAL A 355 -22.85 -13.06 25.51
N GLU A 356 -23.86 -13.38 24.70
CA GLU A 356 -24.57 -14.65 24.85
C GLU A 356 -23.64 -15.83 24.48
N ARG A 357 -23.86 -16.95 25.17
CA ARG A 357 -23.06 -18.18 25.08
C ARG A 357 -23.38 -19.01 23.85
#